data_AF-A0A850T652-F1
#
_entry.id   AF-A0A850T652-F1
#
_cell.length_a   1.000
_cell.length_b   1.000
_cell.length_c   1.000
_cell.angle_alpha   90.00
_cell.angle_beta   90.00
_cell.angle_gamma   90.00
#
_symmetry.space_group_name_H-M   'P 1'
#
loop_
_entity.id
_entity.type
_entity.pdbx_description
1 polymer ?
#
loop_
_entity_poly.entity_id
_entity_poly.type
_entity_poly.pdbx_seq_one_letter_code
_entity_poly.pdbx_strand_id
1 'polypeptide(L)'
;MGLTLLILATCIIFGAIAYFAARGPIPAETLKAALKDVEPKRFSPKNTLFVIGPTANHNACRMQSRLLKPAIAALISADVSVIEVYGQSRPTKNGEEMDWLDASLLRHAMDAEEGFFVIYVDADGKTMFRSEAPMLARDIIARAGLGDARGAGAGAPKKSLVLRKLRAA
;
A
#
# COMPACT_ATOMS: atom_id res chain seq x y z
N MET A 1 39.71 43.82 -2.20
CA MET A 1 39.02 43.20 -3.36
C MET A 1 39.68 41.90 -3.86
N GLY A 2 40.92 41.55 -3.47
CA GLY A 2 41.56 40.30 -3.91
C GLY A 2 41.02 39.02 -3.25
N LEU A 3 40.63 39.07 -1.97
CA LEU A 3 40.15 37.90 -1.22
C LEU A 3 38.84 37.32 -1.77
N THR A 4 37.91 38.19 -2.17
CA THR A 4 36.61 37.80 -2.75
C THR A 4 36.76 37.13 -4.11
N LEU A 5 37.72 37.57 -4.93
CA LEU A 5 38.04 36.94 -6.22
C LEU A 5 38.66 35.55 -6.01
N LEU A 6 39.47 35.38 -4.97
CA LEU A 6 40.11 34.11 -4.63
C LEU A 6 39.09 33.04 -4.19
N ILE A 7 38.09 33.44 -3.39
CA ILE A 7 36.97 32.58 -2.98
C ILE A 7 36.12 32.18 -4.19
N LEU A 8 35.76 33.12 -5.06
CA LEU A 8 35.00 32.84 -6.27
C LEU A 8 35.75 31.88 -7.20
N ALA A 9 37.05 32.10 -7.42
CA ALA A 9 37.88 31.24 -8.25
C ALA A 9 37.98 29.82 -7.68
N THR A 10 38.15 29.68 -6.37
CA THR A 10 38.19 28.35 -5.74
C THR A 10 36.84 27.63 -5.85
N CYS A 11 35.72 28.31 -5.60
CA CYS A 11 34.39 27.72 -5.77
C CYS A 11 34.13 27.23 -7.20
N ILE A 12 34.55 27.98 -8.22
CA ILE A 12 34.39 27.60 -9.63
C ILE A 12 35.25 26.37 -9.97
N ILE A 13 36.49 26.32 -9.48
CA ILE A 13 37.39 25.18 -9.71
C ILE A 13 36.82 23.91 -9.06
N PHE A 14 36.38 23.99 -7.80
CA PHE A 14 35.75 22.84 -7.12
C PHE A 14 34.44 22.42 -7.79
N GLY A 15 33.61 23.37 -8.23
CA GLY A 15 32.40 23.09 -9.00
C GLY A 15 32.69 22.41 -10.33
N ALA A 16 33.72 22.84 -11.06
CA ALA A 16 34.13 22.25 -12.32
C ALA A 16 34.70 20.83 -12.14
N ILE A 17 35.52 20.61 -11.10
CA ILE A 17 36.05 19.28 -10.77
C ILE A 17 34.90 18.32 -10.38
N ALA A 18 33.94 18.78 -9.56
CA ALA A 18 32.76 17.98 -9.21
C ALA A 18 31.90 17.63 -10.43
N TYR A 19 31.72 18.57 -11.36
CA TYR A 19 30.98 18.35 -12.61
C TYR A 19 31.64 17.30 -13.50
N PHE A 20 32.98 17.32 -13.62
CA PHE A 20 33.71 16.31 -14.38
C PHE A 20 33.78 14.96 -13.65
N ALA A 21 33.91 14.94 -12.32
CA ALA A 21 33.88 13.72 -11.53
C ALA A 21 32.51 13.02 -11.58
N ALA A 22 31.41 13.78 -11.61
CA ALA A 22 30.06 13.25 -11.78
C ALA A 22 29.76 12.71 -13.19
N ARG A 23 30.63 13.01 -14.17
CA ARG A 23 30.60 12.44 -15.54
C ARG A 23 31.48 11.21 -15.71
N GLY A 24 32.08 10.69 -14.62
CA GLY A 24 32.60 9.33 -14.60
C GLY A 24 31.51 8.33 -14.98
N PRO A 25 31.85 7.12 -15.44
CA PRO A 25 30.87 6.11 -15.82
C PRO A 25 30.19 5.58 -14.56
N ILE A 26 29.22 6.32 -14.04
CA ILE A 26 28.28 5.80 -13.05
C ILE A 26 27.52 4.71 -13.81
N PRO A 27 27.58 3.44 -13.38
CA PRO A 27 26.90 2.37 -14.09
C PRO A 27 25.42 2.72 -14.17
N ALA A 28 24.91 2.96 -15.38
CA ALA A 28 23.49 3.32 -15.57
C ALA A 28 22.54 2.25 -15.00
N GLU A 29 23.04 1.03 -14.78
CA GLU A 29 22.33 -0.05 -14.09
C GLU A 29 22.11 0.21 -12.60
N THR A 30 23.05 0.83 -11.86
CA THR A 30 22.85 1.12 -10.42
C THR A 30 21.87 2.27 -10.22
N LEU A 31 21.86 3.26 -11.11
CA LEU A 31 20.83 4.31 -11.15
C LEU A 31 19.46 3.73 -11.51
N LYS A 32 19.35 2.85 -12.53
CA LYS A 32 18.08 2.18 -12.84
C LYS A 32 17.59 1.28 -11.71
N ALA A 33 18.48 0.58 -11.00
CA ALA A 33 18.11 -0.21 -9.84
C ALA A 33 17.59 0.68 -8.70
N ALA A 34 18.27 1.79 -8.40
CA ALA A 34 17.82 2.75 -7.39
C ALA A 34 16.52 3.47 -7.79
N LEU A 35 16.32 3.79 -9.07
CA LEU A 35 15.10 4.43 -9.58
C LEU A 35 13.91 3.46 -9.65
N LYS A 36 14.15 2.15 -9.86
CA LYS A 36 13.09 1.12 -9.86
C LYS A 36 12.54 0.88 -8.45
N ASP A 37 13.34 1.08 -7.41
CA ASP A 37 12.88 1.05 -6.02
C ASP A 37 12.23 2.37 -5.56
N VAL A 38 12.42 3.46 -6.33
CA VAL A 38 11.89 4.81 -6.05
C VAL A 38 10.70 5.16 -6.93
N GLU A 39 10.23 4.27 -7.81
CA GLU A 39 8.91 4.45 -8.43
C GLU A 39 7.89 4.61 -7.31
N PRO A 40 7.22 5.78 -7.19
CA PRO A 40 6.23 5.96 -6.14
C PRO A 40 5.17 4.89 -6.38
N LYS A 41 5.09 3.91 -5.46
CA LYS A 41 4.03 2.90 -5.45
C LYS A 41 2.72 3.67 -5.39
N ARG A 42 2.14 3.94 -6.56
CA ARG A 42 0.92 4.71 -6.70
C ARG A 42 -0.15 3.88 -6.01
N PHE A 43 -0.52 4.29 -4.80
CA PHE A 43 -1.57 3.63 -4.04
C PHE A 43 -2.82 3.65 -4.89
N SER A 44 -3.31 2.45 -5.24
CA SER A 44 -4.56 2.29 -5.93
C SER A 44 -5.46 1.46 -5.01
N PRO A 45 -6.57 2.02 -4.51
CA PRO A 45 -7.49 1.30 -3.63
C PRO A 45 -8.36 0.29 -4.39
N LYS A 46 -8.04 -0.03 -5.66
CA LYS A 46 -8.81 -0.96 -6.48
C LYS A 46 -8.80 -2.35 -5.87
N ASN A 47 -9.93 -3.06 -5.95
CA ASN A 47 -10.13 -4.39 -5.37
C ASN A 47 -9.60 -4.46 -3.93
N THR A 48 -9.94 -3.48 -3.09
CA THR A 48 -9.41 -3.40 -1.73
C THR A 48 -10.53 -3.38 -0.70
N LEU A 49 -10.42 -4.27 0.27
CA LEU A 49 -11.21 -4.29 1.49
C LEU A 49 -10.43 -3.53 2.57
N PHE A 50 -10.96 -2.40 3.00
CA PHE A 50 -10.47 -1.63 4.12
C PHE A 50 -11.18 -2.03 5.41
N VAL A 51 -10.38 -2.25 6.45
CA VAL A 51 -10.85 -2.38 7.83
C VAL A 51 -10.24 -1.23 8.61
N ILE A 52 -11.06 -0.24 8.96
CA ILE A 52 -10.62 0.97 9.63
C ILE A 52 -11.21 0.97 11.04
N GLY A 53 -10.41 1.31 12.04
CA GLY A 53 -10.90 1.35 13.43
C GLY A 53 -10.06 2.22 14.34
N PRO A 54 -10.52 2.54 15.56
CA PRO A 54 -9.81 3.46 16.45
C PRO A 54 -8.52 2.84 17.02
N THR A 55 -8.56 1.56 17.40
CA THR A 55 -7.39 0.78 17.85
C THR A 55 -7.61 -0.70 17.55
N ALA A 56 -6.53 -1.49 17.44
CA ALA A 56 -6.63 -2.93 17.20
C ALA A 56 -7.34 -3.68 18.35
N ASN A 57 -7.27 -3.15 19.58
CA ASN A 57 -7.87 -3.73 20.77
C ASN A 57 -9.36 -3.36 20.96
N HIS A 58 -9.89 -2.43 20.17
CA HIS A 58 -11.30 -2.08 20.20
C HIS A 58 -12.18 -3.31 19.87
N ASN A 59 -13.35 -3.43 20.52
CA ASN A 59 -14.19 -4.64 20.42
C ASN A 59 -14.54 -5.01 18.97
N ALA A 60 -15.04 -4.02 18.20
CA ALA A 60 -15.38 -4.21 16.79
C ALA A 60 -14.17 -4.65 15.94
N CYS A 61 -12.99 -4.04 16.14
CA CYS A 61 -11.77 -4.39 15.40
C CYS A 61 -11.32 -5.83 15.68
N ARG A 62 -11.29 -6.23 16.95
CA ARG A 62 -10.94 -7.62 17.34
C ARG A 62 -11.92 -8.62 16.76
N MET A 63 -13.21 -8.30 16.78
CA MET A 63 -14.24 -9.14 16.20
C MET A 63 -14.04 -9.27 14.69
N GLN A 64 -13.85 -8.16 13.98
CA GLN A 64 -13.62 -8.16 12.54
C GLN A 64 -12.37 -8.96 12.14
N SER A 65 -11.25 -8.76 12.84
CA SER A 65 -10.01 -9.50 12.58
C SER A 65 -10.20 -11.02 12.73
N ARG A 66 -10.94 -11.46 13.76
CA ARG A 66 -11.29 -12.89 13.94
C ARG A 66 -12.17 -13.42 12.81
N LEU A 67 -13.14 -12.63 12.36
CA LEU A 67 -14.04 -13.00 11.27
C LEU A 67 -13.33 -13.06 9.91
N LEU A 68 -12.32 -12.21 9.70
CA LEU A 68 -11.56 -12.16 8.45
C LEU A 68 -10.48 -13.21 8.35
N LYS A 69 -9.77 -13.54 9.44
CA LYS A 69 -8.60 -14.42 9.42
C LYS A 69 -8.78 -15.72 8.60
N PRO A 70 -9.91 -16.44 8.70
CA PRO A 70 -10.12 -17.65 7.89
C PRO A 70 -10.35 -17.36 6.39
N ALA A 71 -10.85 -16.18 6.03
CA ALA A 71 -11.25 -15.82 4.68
C ALA A 71 -10.22 -15.00 3.89
N ILE A 72 -9.17 -14.48 4.56
CA ILE A 72 -8.12 -13.66 3.91
C ILE A 72 -7.53 -14.38 2.69
N ALA A 73 -7.24 -15.69 2.79
CA ALA A 73 -6.67 -16.44 1.67
C ALA A 73 -7.62 -16.51 0.45
N ALA A 74 -8.93 -16.61 0.68
CA ALA A 74 -9.93 -16.60 -0.37
C ALA A 74 -10.04 -15.23 -1.03
N LEU A 75 -10.03 -14.15 -0.24
CA LEU A 75 -10.02 -12.78 -0.73
C LEU A 75 -8.78 -12.50 -1.59
N ILE A 76 -7.59 -12.90 -1.13
CA ILE A 76 -6.33 -12.75 -1.88
C ILE A 76 -6.39 -13.54 -3.20
N SER A 77 -6.98 -14.74 -3.18
CA SER A 77 -7.14 -15.57 -4.38
C SER A 77 -8.10 -14.95 -5.40
N ALA A 78 -9.03 -14.11 -4.93
CA ALA A 78 -9.93 -13.31 -5.76
C ALA A 78 -9.35 -11.94 -6.15
N ASP A 79 -8.02 -11.76 -6.02
CA ASP A 79 -7.30 -10.51 -6.27
C ASP A 79 -7.78 -9.32 -5.39
N VAL A 80 -8.34 -9.63 -4.21
CA VAL A 80 -8.72 -8.62 -3.23
C VAL A 80 -7.61 -8.40 -2.22
N SER A 81 -7.15 -7.15 -2.11
CA SER A 81 -6.23 -6.72 -1.06
C SER A 81 -7.01 -6.39 0.22
N VAL A 82 -6.58 -6.88 1.37
CA VAL A 82 -7.15 -6.48 2.67
C VAL A 82 -6.20 -5.48 3.31
N ILE A 83 -6.66 -4.27 3.60
CA ILE A 83 -5.88 -3.25 4.29
C ILE A 83 -6.51 -2.95 5.63
N GLU A 84 -5.76 -3.12 6.71
CA GLU A 84 -6.21 -2.79 8.06
C GLU A 84 -5.53 -1.51 8.55
N VAL A 85 -6.32 -0.57 9.09
CA VAL A 85 -5.82 0.69 9.66
C VAL A 85 -6.45 0.91 11.03
N TYR A 86 -5.61 0.89 12.06
CA TYR A 86 -6.05 1.03 13.44
C TYR A 86 -5.38 2.22 14.11
N GLY A 87 -6.17 3.26 14.37
CA GLY A 87 -5.68 4.52 14.96
C GLY A 87 -4.55 5.11 14.14
N GLN A 88 -3.42 5.33 14.83
CA GLN A 88 -2.16 5.82 14.27
C GLN A 88 -1.12 4.71 14.09
N SER A 89 -1.51 3.44 14.28
CA SER A 89 -0.63 2.31 14.01
C SER A 89 -0.36 2.19 12.50
N ARG A 90 0.79 1.60 12.16
CA ARG A 90 1.15 1.35 10.76
C ARG A 90 0.04 0.54 10.07
N PRO A 91 -0.45 0.98 8.91
CA PRO A 91 -1.36 0.18 8.11
C PRO A 91 -0.74 -1.17 7.77
N THR A 92 -1.56 -2.22 7.73
CA THR A 92 -1.14 -3.54 7.26
C THR A 92 -1.88 -3.87 5.98
N LYS A 93 -1.21 -4.55 5.05
CA LYS A 93 -1.82 -5.15 3.86
C LYS A 93 -1.66 -6.65 3.93
N ASN A 94 -2.78 -7.38 3.96
CA ASN A 94 -2.82 -8.82 4.10
C ASN A 94 -2.00 -9.33 5.31
N GLY A 95 -1.91 -8.51 6.37
CA GLY A 95 -1.12 -8.78 7.57
C GLY A 95 0.35 -8.34 7.52
N GLU A 96 0.84 -7.80 6.40
CA GLU A 96 2.21 -7.25 6.28
C GLU A 96 2.21 -5.73 6.49
N GLU A 97 3.14 -5.19 7.29
CA GLU A 97 3.23 -3.75 7.54
C GLU A 97 3.55 -2.95 6.27
N MET A 98 2.93 -1.76 6.16
CA MET A 98 3.14 -0.81 5.08
C MET A 98 3.77 0.47 5.61
N ASP A 99 5.09 0.59 5.49
CA ASP A 99 5.84 1.74 6.00
C ASP A 99 5.62 3.04 5.22
N TRP A 100 5.07 2.95 4.01
CA TRP A 100 4.93 4.08 3.10
C TRP A 100 3.54 4.71 3.10
N LEU A 101 2.53 4.05 3.70
CA LEU A 101 1.15 4.51 3.70
C LEU A 101 0.83 5.19 5.03
N ASP A 102 0.43 6.47 4.98
CA ASP A 102 0.02 7.23 6.16
C ASP A 102 -1.40 6.83 6.59
N ALA A 103 -1.54 6.43 7.86
CA ALA A 103 -2.81 6.00 8.43
C ALA A 103 -3.85 7.14 8.51
N SER A 104 -3.42 8.35 8.89
CA SER A 104 -4.32 9.51 9.02
C SER A 104 -4.82 9.97 7.66
N LEU A 105 -3.93 10.04 6.67
CA LEU A 105 -4.31 10.42 5.30
C LEU A 105 -5.28 9.40 4.69
N LEU A 106 -5.04 8.10 4.89
CA LEU A 106 -5.97 7.08 4.39
C LEU A 106 -7.34 7.19 5.06
N ARG A 107 -7.39 7.35 6.39
CA ARG A 107 -8.66 7.49 7.11
C ARG A 107 -9.45 8.70 6.63
N HIS A 108 -8.79 9.84 6.45
CA HIS A 108 -9.42 11.03 5.92
C HIS A 108 -9.92 10.83 4.47
N ALA A 109 -9.09 10.23 3.60
CA ALA A 109 -9.48 9.94 2.22
C ALA A 109 -10.65 8.96 2.11
N MET A 110 -10.86 8.13 3.12
CA MET A 110 -11.96 7.17 3.22
C MET A 110 -13.14 7.69 4.05
N ASP A 111 -13.12 8.97 4.48
CA ASP A 111 -14.15 9.59 5.33
C ASP A 111 -14.40 8.76 6.62
N ALA A 112 -13.32 8.28 7.24
CA ALA A 112 -13.31 7.27 8.30
C ALA A 112 -12.40 7.66 9.48
N GLU A 113 -12.44 8.94 9.86
CA GLU A 113 -11.64 9.52 10.94
C GLU A 113 -12.01 8.93 12.30
N GLU A 114 -13.29 8.72 12.58
CA GLU A 114 -13.79 8.28 13.88
C GLU A 114 -14.70 7.05 13.77
N GLY A 115 -14.51 6.09 14.67
CA GLY A 115 -15.30 4.86 14.68
C GLY A 115 -14.65 3.68 13.96
N PHE A 116 -15.46 2.67 13.65
CA PHE A 116 -15.07 1.43 12.99
C PHE A 116 -15.80 1.29 11.66
N PHE A 117 -15.07 0.91 10.60
CA PHE A 117 -15.63 0.74 9.27
C PHE A 117 -15.04 -0.48 8.56
N VAL A 118 -15.90 -1.14 7.78
CA VAL A 118 -15.53 -2.09 6.74
C VAL A 118 -15.97 -1.50 5.40
N ILE A 119 -15.04 -1.26 4.50
CA ILE A 119 -15.28 -0.59 3.22
C ILE A 119 -14.69 -1.43 2.11
N TYR A 120 -15.46 -1.74 1.07
CA TYR A 120 -14.94 -2.43 -0.10
C TYR A 120 -14.98 -1.52 -1.33
N VAL A 121 -13.84 -1.47 -2.03
CA VAL A 121 -13.64 -0.71 -3.26
C VAL A 121 -13.37 -1.69 -4.40
N ASP A 122 -14.13 -1.57 -5.50
CA ASP A 122 -14.05 -2.46 -6.66
C ASP A 122 -12.86 -2.17 -7.59
N ALA A 123 -12.82 -2.85 -8.74
CA ALA A 123 -11.77 -2.69 -9.75
C ALA A 123 -11.78 -1.31 -10.43
N ASP A 124 -12.93 -0.63 -10.44
CA ASP A 124 -13.09 0.71 -11.00
C ASP A 124 -12.71 1.80 -9.98
N GLY A 125 -12.50 1.44 -8.72
CA GLY A 125 -12.22 2.38 -7.63
C GLY A 125 -13.48 2.94 -6.98
N LYS A 126 -14.65 2.33 -7.22
CA LYS A 126 -15.92 2.73 -6.61
C LYS A 126 -16.13 1.95 -5.31
N THR A 127 -16.62 2.66 -4.30
CA THR A 127 -17.06 2.04 -3.05
C THR A 127 -18.35 1.25 -3.29
N MET A 128 -18.27 -0.07 -3.22
CA MET A 128 -19.42 -0.96 -3.39
C MET A 128 -20.27 -1.05 -2.12
N PHE A 129 -19.62 -1.06 -0.96
CA PHE A 129 -20.32 -0.98 0.31
C PHE A 129 -19.45 -0.34 1.39
N ARG A 130 -20.13 0.19 2.40
CA ARG A 130 -19.58 0.70 3.65
C ARG A 130 -20.44 0.17 4.79
N SER A 131 -19.80 -0.32 5.86
CA SER A 131 -20.46 -0.80 7.07
C SER A 131 -19.75 -0.24 8.29
N GLU A 132 -20.52 0.23 9.26
CA GLU A 132 -20.00 0.71 10.56
C GLU A 132 -19.98 -0.41 11.63
N ALA A 133 -20.43 -1.60 11.26
CA ALA A 133 -20.48 -2.78 12.10
C ALA A 133 -19.62 -3.90 11.53
N PRO A 134 -19.06 -4.78 12.37
CA PRO A 134 -18.34 -5.97 11.91
C PRO A 134 -19.21 -6.82 10.98
N MET A 135 -18.57 -7.38 9.96
CA MET A 135 -19.22 -8.17 8.92
C MET A 135 -18.60 -9.55 8.82
N LEU A 136 -19.44 -10.56 8.58
CA LEU A 136 -18.97 -11.90 8.28
C LEU A 136 -18.34 -11.92 6.89
N ALA A 137 -17.32 -12.77 6.71
CA ALA A 137 -16.64 -12.92 5.42
C ALA A 137 -17.59 -13.29 4.28
N ARG A 138 -18.59 -14.14 4.54
CA ARG A 138 -19.61 -14.50 3.53
C ARG A 138 -20.44 -13.30 3.07
N ASP A 139 -20.75 -12.39 3.97
CA ASP A 139 -21.55 -11.20 3.67
C ASP A 139 -20.72 -10.19 2.89
N ILE A 140 -19.43 -10.07 3.22
CA ILE A 140 -18.45 -9.29 2.44
C ILE A 140 -18.37 -9.82 1.02
N ILE A 141 -18.17 -11.13 0.84
CA ILE A 141 -18.06 -11.76 -0.48
C ILE A 141 -19.33 -11.56 -1.30
N ALA A 142 -20.51 -11.77 -0.69
CA ALA A 142 -21.79 -11.59 -1.35
C ALA A 142 -22.03 -10.14 -1.78
N ARG A 143 -21.81 -9.17 -0.88
CA ARG A 143 -21.98 -7.74 -1.21
C ARG A 143 -20.93 -7.20 -2.17
N ALA A 144 -19.74 -7.79 -2.16
CA ALA A 144 -18.67 -7.47 -3.11
C ALA A 144 -18.89 -8.10 -4.50
N GLY A 145 -19.89 -8.97 -4.68
CA GLY A 145 -20.11 -9.67 -5.95
C GLY A 145 -18.99 -10.67 -6.30
N LEU A 146 -18.16 -11.06 -5.32
CA LEU A 146 -17.00 -11.92 -5.53
C LEU A 146 -17.37 -13.40 -5.72
N GLY A 147 -18.62 -13.78 -5.40
CA GLY A 147 -19.12 -15.15 -5.54
C GLY A 147 -19.56 -15.53 -6.96
N ASP A 148 -19.93 -14.56 -7.79
CA ASP A 148 -20.61 -14.81 -9.07
C ASP A 148 -19.71 -14.65 -10.31
N ALA A 149 -18.47 -14.15 -10.15
CA ALA A 149 -17.59 -13.82 -11.27
C ALA A 149 -16.32 -14.68 -11.31
N ARG A 150 -16.45 -15.83 -11.97
CA ARG A 150 -15.40 -16.39 -12.85
C ARG A 150 -15.25 -15.58 -14.15
N GLY A 151 -15.64 -14.30 -14.16
CA GLY A 151 -15.93 -13.53 -15.37
C GLY A 151 -15.27 -12.16 -15.41
N ALA A 152 -14.48 -11.97 -16.48
CA ALA A 152 -14.15 -10.71 -17.15
C ALA A 152 -13.42 -9.63 -16.32
N GLY A 153 -12.13 -9.83 -16.07
CA GLY A 153 -11.26 -8.74 -15.61
C GLY A 153 -10.00 -9.17 -14.87
N ALA A 154 -9.85 -10.47 -14.60
CA ALA A 154 -8.65 -11.03 -13.98
C ALA A 154 -7.43 -10.82 -14.89
N GLY A 155 -6.79 -9.67 -14.74
CA GLY A 155 -5.42 -9.46 -15.20
C GLY A 155 -4.58 -10.62 -14.70
N ALA A 156 -3.72 -11.13 -15.58
CA ALA A 156 -2.95 -12.36 -15.35
C ALA A 156 -2.43 -12.47 -13.91
N PRO A 157 -2.58 -13.64 -13.25
CA PRO A 157 -2.28 -13.81 -11.84
C PRO A 157 -0.83 -13.39 -11.56
N LYS A 158 -0.64 -12.24 -10.90
CA LYS A 158 0.67 -11.84 -10.40
C LYS A 158 1.08 -12.88 -9.38
N LYS A 159 2.19 -13.59 -9.64
CA LYS A 159 2.77 -14.59 -8.74
C LYS A 159 3.11 -13.93 -7.40
N SER A 160 2.20 -14.02 -6.44
CA SER A 160 2.42 -13.56 -5.07
C SER A 160 3.55 -14.37 -4.43
N LEU A 161 4.57 -13.68 -3.91
CA LEU A 161 5.70 -14.29 -3.20
C LEU A 161 5.24 -14.99 -1.91
N VAL A 162 4.12 -14.58 -1.33
CA VAL A 162 3.53 -15.17 -0.13
C VAL A 162 3.00 -16.59 -0.41
N LEU A 163 2.29 -16.79 -1.53
CA LEU A 163 1.84 -18.11 -1.97
C LEU A 163 3.02 -19.05 -2.28
N ARG A 164 4.17 -18.50 -2.66
CA ARG A 164 5.39 -19.28 -2.92
C ARG A 164 6.08 -19.73 -1.63
N LYS A 165 6.04 -18.91 -0.56
CA LYS A 165 6.54 -19.31 0.77
C LYS A 165 5.64 -20.36 1.43
N LEU A 166 4.32 -20.25 1.28
CA LEU A 166 3.37 -21.21 1.86
C LEU A 166 3.35 -22.59 1.16
N ARG A 167 3.85 -22.71 -0.08
CA ARG A 167 4.01 -24.00 -0.78
C ARG A 167 5.37 -24.68 -0.54
N ALA A 168 6.32 -23.98 0.07
CA ALA A 168 7.67 -24.47 0.32
C ALA A 168 7.88 -24.93 1.77
N ALA A 169 6.85 -24.79 2.62
CA ALA A 169 6.75 -25.35 3.97
C ALA A 169 5.75 -26.50 3.96
#